data_AF-A0A1G9TKX1-F1
#
_entry.id   AF-A0A1G9TKX1-F1
#
_cell.length_a   1.000
_cell.length_b   1.000
_cell.length_c   1.000
_cell.angle_alpha   90.00
_cell.angle_beta   90.00
_cell.angle_gamma   90.00
#
_symmetry.space_group_name_H-M   'P 1'
#
loop_
_entity.id
_entity.type
_entity.pdbx_description
1 polymer ?
#
loop_
_entity_poly.entity_id
_entity_poly.type
_entity_poly.pdbx_seq_one_letter_code
_entity_poly.pdbx_strand_id
1 'polypeptide(L)'
;MKTPEPSKENPSAPNSAKFTGTDNPRHLRAIAALLRRPMPRENLDSEAGCSNGPELVAALRRRGLEVPCKRINFVDRDGFICRPGVYFLTPADRRKLHQWQARCAKGDAV
;
A
#
# COMPACT_ATOMS: atom_id res chain seq x y z
N MET A 1 -20.97 -18.18 -24.78
CA MET A 1 -19.71 -17.45 -24.51
C MET A 1 -19.25 -17.83 -23.11
N LYS A 2 -18.03 -18.34 -22.95
CA LYS A 2 -17.50 -18.78 -21.65
C LYS A 2 -16.89 -17.58 -20.94
N THR A 3 -17.57 -17.10 -19.89
CA THR A 3 -17.09 -15.98 -19.06
C THR A 3 -15.76 -16.39 -18.40
N PRO A 4 -14.67 -15.61 -18.51
CA PRO A 4 -13.43 -15.94 -17.82
C PRO A 4 -13.62 -15.80 -16.31
N GLU A 5 -13.26 -16.84 -15.58
CA GLU A 5 -13.25 -16.87 -14.12
C GLU A 5 -12.36 -15.73 -13.57
N PRO A 6 -12.75 -15.07 -12.46
CA PRO A 6 -11.92 -14.04 -11.85
C PRO A 6 -10.61 -14.69 -11.39
N SER A 7 -9.50 -14.21 -11.92
CA SER A 7 -8.15 -14.64 -11.55
C SER A 7 -7.97 -14.51 -10.04
N LYS A 8 -7.75 -15.64 -9.36
CA LYS A 8 -7.35 -15.69 -7.95
C LYS A 8 -6.04 -14.93 -7.80
N GLU A 9 -6.13 -13.71 -7.27
CA GLU A 9 -4.95 -12.91 -6.93
C GLU A 9 -4.17 -13.66 -5.86
N ASN A 10 -2.97 -14.13 -6.18
CA ASN A 10 -2.06 -14.68 -5.19
C ASN A 10 -1.64 -13.54 -4.25
N PRO A 11 -2.01 -13.55 -2.96
CA PRO A 11 -1.42 -12.61 -2.02
C PRO A 11 0.08 -12.87 -2.00
N SER A 12 0.90 -11.81 -2.07
CA SER A 12 2.32 -11.93 -1.76
C SER A 12 2.48 -12.63 -0.40
N ALA A 13 3.51 -13.45 -0.26
CA ALA A 13 3.75 -14.22 0.96
C ALA A 13 3.60 -13.33 2.21
N PRO A 14 2.83 -13.76 3.23
CA PRO A 14 2.58 -12.94 4.40
C PRO A 14 3.90 -12.62 5.08
N ASN A 15 4.30 -11.35 5.06
CA ASN A 15 5.53 -10.92 5.71
C ASN A 15 5.25 -10.77 7.22
N SER A 16 5.69 -11.77 7.98
CA SER A 16 5.60 -11.79 9.45
C SER A 16 6.60 -10.84 10.12
N ALA A 17 7.47 -10.17 9.35
CA ALA A 17 8.43 -9.22 9.89
C ALA A 17 7.73 -8.06 10.63
N LYS A 18 8.29 -7.69 11.78
CA LYS A 18 7.90 -6.50 12.53
C LYS A 18 8.23 -5.27 11.70
N PHE A 19 7.32 -4.29 11.68
CA PHE A 19 7.59 -3.03 11.00
C PHE A 19 8.71 -2.29 11.73
N THR A 20 9.84 -2.09 11.04
CA THR A 20 11.02 -1.44 11.63
C THR A 20 10.85 0.06 11.81
N GLY A 21 9.89 0.67 11.09
CA GLY A 21 9.72 2.12 11.02
C GLY A 21 10.37 2.72 9.76
N THR A 22 10.11 4.00 9.52
CA THR A 22 10.71 4.78 8.45
C THR A 22 10.81 6.25 8.84
N ASP A 23 11.87 6.88 8.37
CA ASP A 23 12.21 8.30 8.49
C ASP A 23 11.99 9.06 7.17
N ASN A 24 12.02 8.36 6.04
CA ASN A 24 11.83 8.96 4.73
C ASN A 24 10.46 9.67 4.61
N PRO A 25 10.42 10.98 4.32
CA PRO A 25 9.19 11.76 4.27
C PRO A 25 8.20 11.25 3.20
N ARG A 26 8.69 10.63 2.12
CA ARG A 26 7.82 10.04 1.08
C ARG A 26 7.07 8.83 1.60
N HIS A 27 7.74 7.97 2.38
CA HIS A 27 7.08 6.83 3.02
C HIS A 27 6.04 7.31 4.04
N LEU A 28 6.34 8.35 4.81
CA LEU A 28 5.41 8.92 5.79
C LEU A 28 4.14 9.46 5.11
N ARG A 29 4.29 10.21 4.01
CA ARG A 29 3.14 10.69 3.21
C ARG A 29 2.30 9.55 2.65
N ALA A 30 2.95 8.52 2.09
CA ALA A 30 2.26 7.36 1.56
C ALA A 30 1.51 6.56 2.64
N ILE A 31 2.13 6.36 3.81
CA ILE A 31 1.50 5.71 4.96
C ILE A 31 0.28 6.51 5.41
N ALA A 32 0.40 7.83 5.53
CA ALA A 32 -0.72 8.70 5.92
C ALA A 32 -1.87 8.62 4.91
N ALA A 33 -1.57 8.65 3.61
CA ALA A 33 -2.57 8.51 2.55
C ALA A 33 -3.29 7.15 2.61
N LEU A 34 -2.54 6.06 2.79
CA LEU A 34 -3.08 4.69 2.84
C LEU A 34 -3.86 4.40 4.14
N LEU A 35 -3.53 5.07 5.25
CA LEU A 35 -4.31 4.98 6.48
C LEU A 35 -5.71 5.59 6.30
N ARG A 36 -5.80 6.69 5.54
CA ARG A 36 -7.06 7.39 5.23
C ARG A 36 -7.96 6.58 4.30
N ARG A 37 -7.43 6.05 3.20
CA ARG A 37 -8.20 5.23 2.25
C ARG A 37 -7.31 4.33 1.38
N PRO A 38 -7.85 3.24 0.80
CA PRO A 38 -7.22 2.56 -0.32
C PRO A 38 -6.96 3.55 -1.48
N MET A 39 -5.80 3.45 -2.11
CA MET A 39 -5.38 4.40 -3.14
C MET A 39 -4.94 3.67 -4.41
N PRO A 40 -5.38 4.12 -5.60
CA PRO A 40 -4.80 3.65 -6.85
C PRO A 40 -3.33 4.10 -6.93
N ARG A 41 -2.53 3.37 -7.71
CA ARG A 41 -1.10 3.64 -7.89
C ARG A 41 -0.80 5.12 -8.18
N GLU A 42 -1.45 5.72 -9.17
CA GLU A 42 -1.16 7.09 -9.61
C GLU A 42 -1.43 8.14 -8.52
N ASN A 43 -2.49 7.95 -7.74
CA ASN A 43 -2.80 8.85 -6.65
C ASN A 43 -1.80 8.67 -5.50
N LEU A 44 -1.34 7.43 -5.25
CA LEU A 44 -0.30 7.18 -4.25
C LEU A 44 1.02 7.85 -4.66
N ASP A 45 1.38 7.80 -5.94
CA ASP A 45 2.56 8.44 -6.53
C ASP A 45 2.52 9.96 -6.33
N SER A 46 1.36 10.55 -6.60
CA SER A 46 1.11 11.98 -6.44
C SER A 46 1.21 12.43 -4.98
N GLU A 47 0.59 11.69 -4.05
CA GLU A 47 0.60 12.01 -2.61
C GLU A 47 1.99 11.80 -1.98
N ALA A 48 2.71 10.75 -2.40
CA ALA A 48 4.08 10.50 -1.95
C ALA A 48 5.10 11.48 -2.55
N GLY A 49 4.78 12.09 -3.70
CA GLY A 49 5.69 12.90 -4.49
C GLY A 49 6.79 12.06 -5.15
N CYS A 50 6.44 10.87 -5.65
CA CYS A 50 7.36 9.99 -6.36
C CYS A 50 6.74 9.50 -7.68
N SER A 51 7.58 9.30 -8.70
CA SER A 51 7.14 8.72 -9.98
C SER A 51 7.25 7.19 -10.01
N ASN A 52 7.86 6.60 -8.98
CA ASN A 52 8.12 5.16 -8.83
C ASN A 52 7.41 4.59 -7.60
N GLY A 53 6.08 4.70 -7.52
CA GLY A 53 5.28 4.10 -6.45
C GLY A 53 5.52 2.63 -6.16
N PRO A 54 5.66 1.77 -7.18
CA PRO A 54 5.92 0.35 -6.94
C PRO A 54 7.18 0.11 -6.12
N GLU A 55 8.23 0.92 -6.33
CA GLU A 55 9.47 0.82 -5.56
C GLU A 55 9.29 1.32 -4.12
N LEU A 56 8.52 2.39 -3.95
CA LEU A 56 8.14 2.90 -2.64
C LEU A 56 7.35 1.83 -1.84
N VAL A 57 6.39 1.17 -2.47
CA VAL A 57 5.63 0.08 -1.86
C VAL A 57 6.53 -1.14 -1.60
N ALA A 58 7.46 -1.46 -2.51
CA ALA A 58 8.43 -2.53 -2.28
C ALA A 58 9.34 -2.23 -1.08
N ALA A 59 9.76 -0.97 -0.90
CA ALA A 59 10.52 -0.54 0.28
C ALA A 59 9.71 -0.68 1.58
N LEU A 60 8.42 -0.30 1.56
CA LEU A 60 7.51 -0.53 2.69
C LEU A 60 7.34 -2.03 3.00
N ARG A 61 7.29 -2.86 1.96
CA ARG A 61 7.22 -4.33 2.10
C ARG A 61 8.49 -4.92 2.71
N ARG A 62 9.66 -4.46 2.28
CA ARG A 62 10.96 -4.84 2.86
C ARG A 62 11.05 -4.46 4.35
N ARG A 63 10.40 -3.37 4.75
CA ARG A 63 10.34 -2.92 6.15
C ARG A 63 9.32 -3.67 7.02
N GLY A 64 8.57 -4.62 6.46
CA GLY A 64 7.65 -5.49 7.21
C GLY A 64 6.17 -5.13 7.12
N LEU A 65 5.76 -4.27 6.17
CA LEU A 65 4.35 -4.12 5.80
C LEU A 65 3.99 -5.09 4.66
N GLU A 66 2.71 -5.40 4.49
CA GLU A 66 2.24 -6.23 3.40
C GLU A 66 1.83 -5.37 2.19
N VAL A 67 1.05 -4.32 2.43
CA VAL A 67 0.56 -3.37 1.41
C VAL A 67 0.12 -4.09 0.12
N PRO A 68 -0.90 -4.97 0.20
CA PRO A 68 -1.41 -5.70 -0.96
C PRO A 68 -1.90 -4.75 -2.07
N CYS A 69 -1.88 -5.27 -3.30
CA CYS A 69 -2.37 -4.58 -4.49
C CYS A 69 -3.50 -5.39 -5.11
N LYS A 70 -4.70 -4.81 -5.16
CA LYS A 70 -5.87 -5.40 -5.82
C LYS A 70 -6.12 -4.72 -7.15
N ARG A 71 -6.40 -5.48 -8.20
CA ARG A 71 -6.85 -4.90 -9.48
C ARG A 71 -8.36 -4.71 -9.44
N ILE A 72 -8.80 -3.47 -9.55
CA ILE A 72 -10.23 -3.15 -9.65
C ILE A 72 -10.60 -2.92 -11.11
N ASN A 73 -11.86 -3.19 -11.48
CA ASN A 73 -12.37 -2.76 -12.77
C ASN A 73 -12.74 -1.27 -12.66
N PHE A 74 -12.17 -0.45 -13.52
CA PHE A 74 -12.45 0.98 -13.62
C PHE A 74 -12.85 1.29 -15.06
N VAL A 75 -13.82 2.17 -15.25
CA VAL A 75 -14.20 2.64 -16.59
C VAL A 75 -13.46 3.94 -16.85
N ASP A 76 -12.64 3.95 -17.88
CA ASP A 76 -11.87 5.13 -18.28
C ASP A 76 -12.77 6.20 -18.89
N ARG A 77 -12.22 7.40 -19.09
CA ARG A 77 -12.89 8.55 -19.71
C ARG A 77 -13.47 8.22 -21.09
N ASP A 78 -12.82 7.33 -21.83
CA ASP A 78 -13.24 6.88 -23.16
C ASP A 78 -14.20 5.67 -23.13
N GLY A 79 -14.67 5.26 -21.94
CA GLY A 79 -15.62 4.16 -21.76
C GLY A 79 -14.99 2.76 -21.79
N PHE A 80 -13.66 2.66 -21.87
CA PHE A 80 -12.96 1.37 -21.85
C PHE A 80 -12.76 0.85 -20.42
N ILE A 81 -12.73 -0.48 -20.26
CA ILE A 81 -12.47 -1.11 -18.97
C ILE A 81 -10.97 -1.15 -18.73
N CYS A 82 -10.51 -0.32 -17.79
CA CYS A 82 -9.17 -0.36 -17.22
C CYS A 82 -9.12 -1.21 -15.95
N ARG A 83 -7.94 -1.75 -15.64
CA ARG A 83 -7.70 -2.53 -14.43
C ARG A 83 -6.63 -1.91 -13.53
N PRO A 84 -6.85 -0.69 -13.00
CA PRO A 84 -5.86 -0.05 -12.14
C PRO A 84 -5.63 -0.86 -10.86
N GLY A 85 -4.36 -0.89 -10.45
CA GLY A 85 -3.96 -1.47 -9.17
C GLY A 85 -4.23 -0.49 -8.02
N VAL A 86 -4.93 -0.96 -7.00
CA VAL A 86 -5.23 -0.23 -5.77
C VAL A 86 -4.47 -0.86 -4.62
N TYR A 87 -3.66 -0.03 -3.97
CA TYR A 87 -2.96 -0.39 -2.74
C TYR A 87 -3.85 -0.13 -1.53
N PHE A 88 -3.80 -1.04 -0.57
CA PHE A 88 -4.51 -0.89 0.70
C PHE A 88 -3.68 -1.48 1.84
N LEU A 89 -3.95 -1.01 3.06
CA LEU A 89 -3.35 -1.59 4.27
C LEU A 89 -4.27 -2.68 4.81
N THR A 90 -3.68 -3.83 5.11
CA THR A 90 -4.40 -4.89 5.82
C THR A 90 -4.69 -4.46 7.26
N PRO A 91 -5.65 -5.10 7.95
CA PRO A 91 -5.82 -4.88 9.40
C PRO A 91 -4.53 -5.16 10.19
N ALA A 92 -3.70 -6.10 9.74
CA ALA A 92 -2.41 -6.38 10.36
C ALA A 92 -1.42 -5.23 10.16
N ASP A 93 -1.34 -4.66 8.94
CA ASP A 93 -0.50 -3.50 8.65
C ASP A 93 -0.90 -2.29 9.50
N ARG A 94 -2.21 -2.03 9.63
CA ARG A 94 -2.72 -0.95 10.49
C ARG A 94 -2.28 -1.12 11.94
N ARG A 95 -2.36 -2.33 12.50
CA ARG A 95 -1.87 -2.61 13.87
C ARG A 95 -0.38 -2.35 14.00
N LYS A 96 0.45 -2.82 13.05
CA LYS A 96 1.90 -2.58 13.03
C LYS A 96 2.23 -1.08 12.99
N LEU A 97 1.51 -0.31 12.16
CA LEU A 97 1.68 1.14 12.06
C LEU A 97 1.28 1.88 13.33
N HIS A 98 0.15 1.53 13.95
CA HIS A 98 -0.27 2.14 15.22
C HIS A 98 0.69 1.82 16.38
N GLN A 99 1.19 0.58 16.45
CA GLN A 99 2.21 0.19 17.44
C GLN A 99 3.50 0.99 17.24
N TRP A 100 3.92 1.19 15.99
CA TRP A 100 5.10 2.00 15.67
C TRP A 100 4.89 3.48 16.02
N GLN A 101 3.74 4.08 15.67
CA GLN A 101 3.40 5.46 16.03
C GLN A 101 3.39 5.65 17.56
N ALA A 102 2.82 4.71 18.30
CA ALA A 102 2.81 4.74 19.76
C ALA A 102 4.22 4.62 20.37
N ARG A 103 5.13 3.88 19.73
CA ARG A 103 6.53 3.80 20.15
C ARG A 103 7.28 5.11 19.87
N CYS A 104 7.08 5.71 18.70
CA CYS A 104 7.66 7.01 18.37
C CYS A 104 7.18 8.12 19.32
N ALA A 105 5.89 8.13 19.68
CA ALA A 105 5.33 9.10 20.63
C ALA A 105 5.91 8.98 22.05
N LYS A 106 6.42 7.80 22.42
CA LYS A 106 7.05 7.54 23.73
C LYS A 106 8.54 7.92 23.77
N GLY A 107 9.12 8.40 22.67
CA GLY A 107 10.54 8.78 22.60
C GLY A 107 11.50 7.62 22.35
N ASP A 108 11.02 6.38 22.19
CA ASP A 108 11.83 5.19 21.86
C ASP A 108 12.10 5.09 20.34
N ALA A 109 12.48 6.21 19.72
CA ALA A 109 12.83 6.21 18.31
C ALA A 109 14.28 5.74 18.13
N VAL A 110 14.45 4.55 17.53
CA VAL A 110 15.70 4.07 16.92
C VAL A 110 15.99 4.88 15.66
#